data_AF-A0A969JFR0-F1
#
_entry.id   AF-A0A969JFR0-F1
#
_cell.length_a   1.000
_cell.length_b   1.000
_cell.length_c   1.000
_cell.angle_alpha   90.00
_cell.angle_beta   90.00
_cell.angle_gamma   90.00
#
_symmetry.space_group_name_H-M   'P 1'
#
loop_
_entity.id
_entity.type
_entity.pdbx_description
1 polymer ?
#
loop_
_entity_poly.entity_id
_entity_poly.type
_entity_poly.pdbx_seq_one_letter_code
_entity_poly.pdbx_strand_id
1 'polypeptide(L)'
;MILNPGTQCGDTIFLQMSVYESVKPDFSFSYDTCIAGPVSFRDKSFSRNGAITKWRWEFGDGNESLLKNPNYSYKNPGDKNIKINYSRR
;
A
#
# COMPACT_ATOMS: atom_id res chain seq x y z
N MET A 1 -45.58 41.18 5.65
CA MET A 1 -45.16 40.09 6.57
C MET A 1 -43.76 39.67 6.13
N ILE A 2 -42.76 40.35 6.68
CA ILE A 2 -41.76 39.80 7.62
C ILE A 2 -40.89 38.74 6.94
N LEU A 3 -39.65 39.16 6.67
CA LEU A 3 -38.50 38.32 6.31
C LEU A 3 -38.31 37.26 7.39
N ASN A 4 -38.18 35.99 7.01
CA ASN A 4 -37.77 34.94 7.94
C ASN A 4 -36.23 34.95 8.07
N PRO A 5 -35.66 35.35 9.22
CA PRO A 5 -34.24 35.27 9.49
C PRO A 5 -33.95 33.89 10.09
N GLY A 6 -33.41 32.95 9.31
CA GLY A 6 -33.06 31.65 9.89
C GLY A 6 -32.62 30.50 8.98
N THR A 7 -32.62 30.63 7.65
CA THR A 7 -32.23 29.49 6.78
C THR A 7 -30.96 29.77 6.00
N GLN A 8 -29.83 29.30 6.51
CA GLN A 8 -28.68 28.94 5.66
C GLN A 8 -29.04 27.66 4.90
N CYS A 9 -29.90 27.74 3.88
CA CYS A 9 -30.04 26.65 2.92
C CYS A 9 -29.05 26.90 1.79
N GLY A 10 -27.77 26.65 2.07
CA GLY A 10 -26.81 26.30 1.03
C GLY A 10 -26.96 24.81 0.78
N ASP A 11 -27.76 24.41 -0.21
CA ASP A 11 -27.80 23.02 -0.66
C ASP A 11 -26.42 22.68 -1.23
N THR A 12 -25.59 22.03 -0.42
CA THR A 12 -24.34 21.45 -0.88
C THR A 12 -24.63 20.01 -1.27
N ILE A 13 -24.90 19.79 -2.56
CA ILE A 13 -24.91 18.45 -3.11
C ILE A 13 -23.46 17.95 -3.19
N PHE A 14 -23.13 16.94 -2.40
CA PHE A 14 -21.84 16.27 -2.53
C PHE A 14 -21.96 15.20 -3.60
N LEU A 15 -21.46 15.49 -4.80
CA LEU A 15 -21.13 14.42 -5.76
C LEU A 15 -19.93 13.67 -5.17
N GLN A 16 -20.17 12.50 -4.58
CA GLN A 16 -19.07 11.61 -4.17
C GLN A 16 -18.42 11.05 -5.44
N MET A 17 -17.47 11.81 -6.01
CA MET A 17 -16.55 11.26 -6.99
C MET A 17 -15.60 10.34 -6.23
N SER A 18 -15.89 9.04 -6.23
CA SER A 18 -14.94 8.04 -5.77
C SER A 18 -13.74 8.05 -6.72
N VAL A 19 -12.71 8.81 -6.35
CA VAL A 19 -11.39 8.73 -6.98
C VAL A 19 -10.82 7.37 -6.61
N TYR A 20 -11.06 6.37 -7.45
CA TYR A 20 -10.35 5.10 -7.34
C TYR A 20 -8.90 5.38 -7.70
N GLU A 21 -8.01 5.36 -6.70
CA GLU A 21 -6.58 5.40 -6.93
C GLU A 21 -6.23 4.41 -8.04
N SER A 22 -5.55 4.90 -9.07
CA SER A 22 -5.17 4.07 -10.21
C SER A 22 -4.19 2.97 -9.82
N VAL A 23 -3.52 3.09 -8.67
CA VAL A 23 -2.68 2.04 -8.10
C VAL A 23 -2.93 1.94 -6.60
N LYS A 24 -3.31 0.73 -6.14
CA LYS A 24 -3.48 0.38 -4.75
C LYS A 24 -2.23 -0.40 -4.28
N PRO A 25 -1.40 0.16 -3.40
CA PRO A 25 -0.31 -0.58 -2.78
C PRO A 25 -0.89 -1.64 -1.85
N ASP A 26 -0.48 -2.89 -2.01
CA ASP A 26 -0.87 -3.97 -1.10
C ASP A 26 0.19 -5.07 -1.10
N PHE A 27 0.43 -5.66 0.06
CA PHE A 27 1.34 -6.78 0.20
C PHE A 27 0.99 -7.66 1.38
N SER A 28 1.51 -8.89 1.35
CA SER A 28 1.46 -9.80 2.49
C SER A 28 2.80 -10.47 2.69
N PHE A 29 3.07 -10.90 3.92
CA PHE A 29 4.26 -11.69 4.24
C PHE A 29 3.87 -12.88 5.11
N SER A 30 4.70 -13.93 5.07
CA SER A 30 4.55 -15.13 5.89
C SER A 30 5.92 -15.64 6.29
N TYR A 31 6.04 -16.13 7.51
CA TYR A 31 7.26 -16.72 8.05
C TYR A 31 6.89 -17.83 9.04
N ASP A 32 7.81 -18.77 9.22
CA ASP A 32 7.67 -19.79 10.26
C ASP A 32 7.98 -19.16 11.63
N THR A 33 7.07 -19.31 12.59
CA THR A 33 7.23 -18.77 13.95
C THR A 33 7.91 -19.78 14.88
N CYS A 34 7.97 -21.04 14.50
CA CYS A 34 8.58 -22.14 15.26
C CYS A 34 10.06 -22.31 14.92
N ILE A 35 10.43 -22.11 13.66
CA ILE A 35 11.81 -22.25 13.17
C ILE A 35 12.26 -20.92 12.56
N ALA A 36 13.47 -20.48 12.93
CA ALA A 36 14.10 -19.33 12.31
C ALA A 36 14.33 -19.62 10.81
N GLY A 37 13.54 -18.95 9.96
CA GLY A 37 13.52 -19.16 8.52
C GLY A 37 13.36 -17.85 7.73
N PRO A 38 13.42 -17.92 6.39
CA PRO A 38 13.18 -16.77 5.54
C PRO A 38 11.73 -16.29 5.68
N VAL A 39 11.54 -14.98 5.56
CA VAL A 39 10.23 -14.34 5.40
C VAL A 39 9.91 -14.30 3.92
N SER A 40 8.78 -14.89 3.53
CA SER A 40 8.26 -14.85 2.18
C SER A 40 7.38 -13.62 2.01
N PHE A 41 7.74 -12.74 1.09
CA PHE A 41 6.95 -11.56 0.73
C PHE A 41 6.19 -11.79 -0.58
N ARG A 42 4.96 -11.28 -0.63
CA ARG A 42 4.10 -11.41 -1.80
C ARG A 42 3.44 -10.07 -2.12
N ASP A 43 3.67 -9.61 -3.34
CA ASP A 43 3.01 -8.42 -3.88
C ASP A 43 1.53 -8.72 -4.14
N LYS A 44 0.66 -7.85 -3.62
CA LYS A 44 -0.77 -7.81 -3.90
C LYS A 44 -1.19 -6.48 -4.53
N SER A 45 -0.21 -5.64 -4.88
CA SER A 45 -0.48 -4.31 -5.42
C SER A 45 -1.29 -4.44 -6.70
N PHE A 46 -2.31 -3.60 -6.81
CA PHE A 46 -3.22 -3.61 -7.93
C PHE A 46 -3.09 -2.29 -8.70
N SER A 47 -2.96 -2.37 -10.01
CA SER A 47 -2.96 -1.20 -10.89
C SER A 47 -4.08 -1.32 -11.90
N ARG A 48 -4.94 -0.30 -11.96
CA ARG A 48 -6.06 -0.22 -12.92
C ARG A 48 -5.57 0.25 -14.30
N ASN A 49 -4.58 1.15 -14.34
CA ASN A 49 -4.12 1.84 -15.54
C ASN A 49 -2.67 1.47 -15.87
N GLY A 50 -2.46 0.20 -16.26
CA GLY A 50 -1.16 -0.32 -16.68
C GLY A 50 -0.63 -1.43 -15.77
N ALA A 51 0.27 -2.25 -16.30
CA ALA A 51 0.92 -3.31 -15.54
C ALA A 51 2.04 -2.75 -14.66
N ILE A 52 2.12 -3.23 -13.42
CA ILE A 52 3.30 -3.01 -12.57
C ILE A 52 4.45 -3.80 -13.19
N THR A 53 5.55 -3.12 -13.51
CA THR A 53 6.70 -3.74 -14.19
C THR A 53 7.97 -3.76 -13.35
N LYS A 54 8.01 -3.01 -12.25
CA LYS A 54 9.15 -2.97 -11.33
C LYS A 54 8.67 -2.96 -9.89
N TRP A 55 9.39 -3.71 -9.06
CA TRP A 55 9.23 -3.78 -7.61
C TRP A 55 10.56 -3.38 -6.97
N ARG A 56 10.49 -2.75 -5.81
CA ARG A 56 11.61 -2.48 -4.92
C ARG A 56 11.10 -2.66 -3.50
N TRP A 57 11.56 -3.72 -2.87
CA TRP A 57 11.32 -4.01 -1.46
C TRP A 57 12.45 -3.44 -0.64
N GLU A 58 12.13 -2.72 0.43
CA GLU A 58 13.07 -2.27 1.44
C GLU A 58 12.72 -3.03 2.73
N PHE A 59 13.66 -3.84 3.24
CA PHE A 59 13.39 -4.73 4.38
C PHE A 59 13.60 -4.04 5.74
N GLY A 60 14.00 -2.77 5.76
CA GLY A 60 14.22 -1.98 6.96
C GLY A 60 15.58 -2.20 7.65
N ASP A 61 16.45 -3.04 7.09
CA ASP A 61 17.81 -3.31 7.59
C ASP A 61 18.92 -2.82 6.63
N GLY A 62 18.55 -2.00 5.65
CA GLY A 62 19.43 -1.48 4.60
C GLY A 62 19.53 -2.38 3.36
N ASN A 63 18.94 -3.58 3.38
CA ASN A 63 18.88 -4.44 2.20
C ASN A 63 17.59 -4.23 1.41
N GLU A 64 17.67 -4.51 0.12
CA GLU A 64 16.56 -4.37 -0.82
C GLU A 64 16.43 -5.55 -1.79
N SER A 65 15.26 -5.69 -2.40
CA SER A 65 15.04 -6.67 -3.47
C SER A 65 14.22 -6.09 -4.61
N LEU A 66 14.57 -6.44 -5.85
CA LEU A 66 13.84 -6.04 -7.05
C LEU A 66 12.87 -7.11 -7.56
N LEU A 67 12.76 -8.23 -6.84
CA LEU A 67 11.85 -9.32 -7.19
C LEU A 67 10.42 -8.98 -6.80
N LYS A 68 9.44 -9.48 -7.56
CA LYS A 68 8.02 -9.33 -7.23
C LYS A 68 7.66 -10.01 -5.90
N ASN A 69 8.15 -11.23 -5.68
CA ASN A 69 7.88 -12.03 -4.48
C ASN A 69 9.20 -12.55 -3.90
N PRO A 70 9.96 -11.74 -3.13
CA PRO A 70 11.23 -12.16 -2.57
C PRO A 70 11.04 -13.07 -1.34
N ASN A 71 11.99 -13.98 -1.13
CA ASN A 71 12.20 -14.64 0.16
C ASN A 71 13.43 -13.99 0.79
N TYR A 72 13.28 -13.47 2.01
CA TYR A 72 14.34 -12.70 2.67
C TYR A 72 14.58 -13.19 4.09
N SER A 73 15.85 -13.50 4.41
CA SER A 73 16.25 -13.92 5.75
C SER A 73 16.89 -12.76 6.50
N TYR A 74 16.30 -12.39 7.62
CA TYR A 74 16.85 -11.37 8.51
C TYR A 74 18.05 -11.92 9.28
N LYS A 75 19.19 -11.21 9.22
CA LYS A 75 20.39 -11.57 10.00
C LYS A 75 20.22 -11.27 11.48
N ASN A 76 19.54 -10.17 11.79
CA ASN A 76 19.35 -9.69 13.15
C ASN A 76 17.85 -9.62 13.45
N PRO A 77 17.39 -10.20 14.58
CA PRO A 77 16.00 -10.07 15.02
C PRO A 77 15.67 -8.61 15.40
N GLY A 78 14.38 -8.36 15.64
CA GLY A 78 13.84 -7.06 16.02
C GLY A 78 12.86 -6.49 15.00
N ASP A 79 12.21 -5.38 15.35
CA ASP A 79 11.19 -4.76 14.52
C ASP A 79 11.77 -4.22 13.20
N LYS A 80 11.10 -4.52 12.09
CA LYS A 80 11.52 -4.15 10.73
C LYS A 80 10.43 -3.32 10.07
N ASN A 81 10.79 -2.13 9.60
CA ASN A 81 9.88 -1.31 8.81
C ASN A 81 10.01 -1.68 7.33
N ILE A 82 9.07 -2.47 6.83
CA ILE A 82 9.08 -2.96 5.45
C ILE A 82 8.34 -1.97 4.55
N LYS A 83 8.95 -1.63 3.41
CA LYS A 83 8.31 -0.80 2.38
C LYS A 83 8.39 -1.49 1.03
N ILE A 84 7.35 -1.30 0.23
CA ILE A 84 7.32 -1.71 -1.18
C ILE A 84 7.10 -0.46 -2.04
N ASN A 85 7.99 -0.26 -3.00
CA ASN A 85 7.88 0.76 -4.03
C ASN A 85 7.72 0.06 -5.38
N TYR A 86 6.74 0.49 -6.17
CA TYR A 86 6.52 -0.03 -7.52
C TYR A 86 6.52 1.08 -8.54
N SER A 87 6.88 0.75 -9.78
CA SER A 87 6.67 1.64 -10.91
C SER A 87 5.96 0.94 -12.07
N ARG A 88 5.15 1.72 -12.75
CA ARG A 88 4.45 1.37 -13.99
C ARG A 88 5.26 1.85 -15.20
N ARG A 89 5.05 1.21 -16.35
CA ARG A 89 5.44 1.77 -17.65
C ARG A 89 4.30 2.58 -18.23
#